data_AF-A0A540NT06-F1
#
_entry.id   AF-A0A540NT06-F1
#
_cell.length_a   1.000
_cell.length_b   1.000
_cell.length_c   1.000
_cell.angle_alpha   90.00
_cell.angle_beta   90.00
_cell.angle_gamma   90.00
#
_symmetry.space_group_name_H-M   'P 1'
#
loop_
_entity.id
_entity.type
_entity.pdbx_description
1 polymer ?
#
loop_
_entity_poly.entity_id
_entity_poly.type
_entity_poly.pdbx_seq_one_letter_code
_entity_poly.pdbx_strand_id
1 'polypeptide(L)'
;MHRQIIHTESFIGQPKVKSAVAACHSINSTIQIVEYQEPLRTSNALEIMSKYDIIVDATDNAPSRYMINDCCVVLGKPLVFGAAVGLEG
;
A
#
# COMPACT_ATOMS: atom_id res chain seq x y z
N MET A 1 5.56 -18.26 1.62
CA MET A 1 5.75 -16.85 2.04
C MET A 1 7.24 -16.49 2.07
N HIS A 2 7.90 -16.33 0.93
CA HIS A 2 9.36 -16.13 0.92
C HIS A 2 9.80 -14.66 0.77
N ARG A 3 8.87 -13.73 0.53
CA ARG A 3 9.17 -12.29 0.33
C ARG A 3 8.19 -11.30 1.01
N GLN A 4 7.11 -11.81 1.60
CA GLN A 4 6.06 -11.00 2.27
C GLN A 4 6.05 -11.37 3.75
N ILE A 5 7.07 -10.93 4.49
CA ILE A 5 7.35 -11.35 5.87
C ILE A 5 6.32 -10.88 6.90
N ILE A 6 5.51 -9.89 6.54
CA ILE A 6 4.43 -9.36 7.39
C ILE A 6 3.25 -10.36 7.53
N HIS A 7 3.18 -11.38 6.67
CA HIS A 7 2.08 -12.35 6.68
C HIS A 7 2.49 -13.67 7.33
N THR A 8 1.51 -14.37 7.91
CA THR A 8 1.67 -15.72 8.49
C THR A 8 0.69 -16.72 7.86
N GLU A 9 0.99 -18.01 7.93
CA GLU A 9 0.17 -19.07 7.29
C GLU A 9 -1.29 -19.07 7.75
N SER A 10 -1.57 -18.60 8.97
CA SER A 10 -2.93 -18.46 9.51
C SER A 10 -3.82 -17.50 8.71
N PHE A 11 -3.25 -16.66 7.85
CA PHE A 11 -4.00 -15.71 7.00
C PHE A 11 -4.10 -16.14 5.53
N ILE A 12 -3.74 -17.38 5.19
CA ILE A 12 -3.94 -17.89 3.82
C ILE A 12 -5.43 -17.83 3.45
N GLY A 13 -5.73 -17.28 2.27
CA GLY A 13 -7.09 -17.08 1.77
C GLY A 13 -7.80 -15.84 2.32
N GLN A 14 -7.21 -15.13 3.29
CA GLN A 14 -7.75 -13.88 3.81
C GLN A 14 -7.22 -12.67 3.01
N PRO A 15 -7.94 -11.53 2.99
CA PRO A 15 -7.44 -10.30 2.40
C PRO A 15 -6.09 -9.89 3.01
N LYS A 16 -5.12 -9.52 2.17
CA LYS A 16 -3.77 -9.12 2.62
C LYS A 16 -3.79 -7.99 3.65
N VAL A 17 -4.68 -7.00 3.47
CA VAL A 17 -4.80 -5.86 4.38
C VAL A 17 -5.17 -6.30 5.81
N LYS A 18 -5.99 -7.36 5.97
CA LYS A 18 -6.34 -7.90 7.29
C LYS A 18 -5.14 -8.52 7.99
N SER A 19 -4.34 -9.29 7.25
CA SER A 19 -3.10 -9.85 7.79
C SER A 19 -2.11 -8.76 8.18
N ALA A 20 -1.95 -7.73 7.35
CA ALA A 20 -1.06 -6.61 7.65
C ALA A 20 -1.51 -5.82 8.89
N VAL A 21 -2.81 -5.53 9.03
CA VAL A 21 -3.37 -4.85 10.21
C VAL A 21 -3.11 -5.64 11.49
N ALA A 22 -3.38 -6.95 11.46
CA ALA A 22 -3.13 -7.81 12.61
C ALA A 22 -1.64 -7.81 13.00
N ALA A 23 -0.74 -7.89 12.03
CA ALA A 23 0.70 -7.82 12.27
C ALA A 23 1.12 -6.46 12.85
N CYS A 24 0.65 -5.35 12.26
CA CYS A 24 0.98 -4.00 12.74
C CYS A 24 0.48 -3.74 14.17
N HIS A 25 -0.75 -4.15 14.51
CA HIS A 25 -1.27 -4.02 15.88
C HIS A 25 -0.57 -4.94 16.88
N SER A 26 -0.04 -6.08 16.45
CA SER A 26 0.80 -6.94 17.32
C SER A 26 2.12 -6.25 17.71
N ILE A 27 2.63 -5.37 16.85
CA ILE A 27 3.85 -4.59 17.08
C ILE A 27 3.53 -3.35 17.92
N ASN A 28 2.49 -2.60 17.55
CA ASN A 28 2.05 -1.43 18.28
C ASN A 28 0.52 -1.31 18.19
N SER A 29 -0.17 -1.54 19.30
CA SER A 29 -1.63 -1.48 19.35
C SER A 29 -2.22 -0.07 19.34
N THR A 30 -1.39 0.97 19.49
CA THR A 30 -1.85 2.36 19.64
C THR A 30 -1.98 3.12 18.32
N ILE A 31 -1.43 2.60 17.22
CA ILE A 31 -1.55 3.23 15.90
C ILE A 31 -2.97 3.06 15.33
N GLN A 32 -3.38 4.01 14.49
CA GLN A 32 -4.61 3.90 13.72
C GLN A 32 -4.30 3.38 12.32
N ILE A 33 -5.09 2.40 11.86
CA ILE A 33 -4.95 1.83 10.53
C ILE A 33 -6.30 1.92 9.82
N VAL A 34 -6.31 2.58 8.67
CA VAL A 34 -7.48 2.64 7.79
C VAL A 34 -7.28 1.62 6.67
N GLU A 35 -8.21 0.68 6.56
CA GLU A 35 -8.11 -0.41 5.59
C GLU A 35 -8.91 -0.10 4.31
N TYR A 36 -8.32 -0.40 3.15
CA TYR A 36 -9.03 -0.45 1.88
C TYR A 36 -8.97 -1.89 1.35
N GLN A 37 -10.10 -2.60 1.43
CA GLN A 37 -10.27 -3.95 0.86
C GLN A 37 -10.72 -3.88 -0.60
N GLU A 38 -10.13 -2.96 -1.36
CA GLU A 38 -10.42 -2.75 -2.77
C GLU A 38 -9.15 -2.34 -3.51
N PRO A 39 -9.04 -2.63 -4.82
CA PRO A 39 -7.98 -2.10 -5.64
C PRO A 39 -8.04 -0.56 -5.71
N LEU A 40 -6.88 0.09 -5.65
CA LEU A 40 -6.73 1.49 -6.02
C LEU A 40 -6.95 1.63 -7.53
N ARG A 41 -7.89 2.48 -7.93
CA ARG A 41 -8.30 2.75 -9.32
C ARG A 41 -8.39 4.24 -9.54
N THR A 42 -8.35 4.68 -10.79
CA THR A 42 -8.54 6.09 -11.15
C THR A 42 -9.83 6.69 -10.57
N SER A 43 -10.89 5.88 -10.44
CA SER A 43 -12.18 6.30 -9.87
C SER A 43 -12.18 6.58 -8.37
N ASN A 44 -11.24 6.00 -7.60
CA ASN A 44 -11.19 6.17 -6.14
C ASN A 44 -9.86 6.79 -5.63
N ALA A 45 -8.83 6.86 -6.47
CA ALA A 45 -7.48 7.24 -6.06
C ALA A 45 -7.40 8.65 -5.48
N LEU A 46 -7.97 9.65 -6.16
CA LEU A 46 -7.92 11.03 -5.67
C LEU A 46 -8.62 11.19 -4.33
N GLU A 47 -9.79 10.58 -4.16
CA GLU A 47 -10.54 10.65 -2.91
C GLU A 47 -9.75 10.02 -1.76
N ILE A 48 -9.22 8.81 -1.97
CA ILE A 48 -8.45 8.08 -0.96
C ILE A 48 -7.16 8.85 -0.63
N MET A 49 -6.36 9.20 -1.64
CA MET A 49 -5.03 9.78 -1.46
C MET A 49 -5.08 11.20 -0.89
N SER A 50 -6.17 11.96 -1.11
CA SER A 50 -6.34 13.30 -0.52
C SER A 50 -6.30 13.31 1.01
N LYS A 51 -6.65 12.18 1.65
CA LYS A 51 -6.77 12.01 3.11
C LYS A 51 -5.40 11.80 3.80
N TYR A 52 -4.31 11.70 3.05
CA TYR A 52 -2.99 11.38 3.57
C TYR A 52 -1.96 12.47 3.23
N ASP A 53 -0.94 12.61 4.08
CA ASP A 53 0.12 13.61 3.90
C ASP A 53 1.24 13.13 3.00
N ILE A 54 1.59 11.85 3.06
CA ILE A 54 2.67 11.21 2.30
C ILE A 54 2.12 9.95 1.65
N ILE A 55 2.47 9.73 0.39
CA ILE A 55 2.10 8.53 -0.35
C ILE A 55 3.35 7.66 -0.54
N VAL A 56 3.21 6.38 -0.20
CA VAL A 56 4.25 5.36 -0.43
C VAL A 56 3.72 4.35 -1.44
N ASP A 57 4.35 4.27 -2.61
CA ASP A 57 4.05 3.28 -3.64
C ASP A 57 4.95 2.04 -3.47
N ALA A 58 4.32 0.94 -3.08
CA ALA A 58 4.91 -0.39 -3.00
C ALA A 58 4.25 -1.38 -3.98
N THR A 59 3.65 -0.86 -5.06
CA THR A 59 3.05 -1.67 -6.12
C THR A 59 4.11 -2.24 -7.05
N ASP A 60 3.85 -3.43 -7.58
CA ASP A 60 4.77 -4.17 -8.44
C ASP A 60 4.47 -4.00 -9.94
N ASN A 61 3.62 -3.04 -10.32
CA ASN A 61 3.20 -2.85 -11.70
C ASN A 61 3.30 -1.39 -12.15
N ALA A 62 3.77 -1.19 -13.39
CA ALA A 62 3.98 0.14 -13.95
C ALA A 62 2.67 0.97 -14.08
N PRO A 63 1.52 0.42 -14.50
CA PRO A 63 0.28 1.20 -14.60
C PRO A 63 -0.14 1.86 -13.28
N SER A 64 -0.10 1.12 -12.16
CA SER A 64 -0.41 1.67 -10.84
C SER A 64 0.54 2.79 -10.46
N ARG A 65 1.84 2.61 -10.69
CA ARG A 65 2.86 3.64 -10.37
C ARG A 65 2.63 4.95 -11.13
N TYR A 66 2.34 4.91 -12.43
CA TYR A 66 2.02 6.13 -13.19
C TYR A 66 0.75 6.81 -12.69
N MET A 67 -0.32 6.04 -12.44
CA MET A 67 -1.56 6.58 -11.88
C MET A 67 -1.34 7.24 -10.51
N ILE A 68 -0.57 6.61 -9.62
CA ILE A 68 -0.25 7.14 -8.29
C ILE A 68 0.56 8.44 -8.43
N ASN A 69 1.55 8.47 -9.31
CA ASN A 69 2.34 9.67 -9.60
C ASN A 69 1.45 10.83 -10.05
N ASP A 70 0.57 10.61 -11.02
CA ASP A 70 -0.32 11.65 -11.54
C ASP A 70 -1.25 12.18 -10.44
N CYS A 71 -1.78 11.29 -9.60
CA CYS A 71 -2.59 11.69 -8.45
C CYS A 71 -1.78 12.53 -7.44
N CYS A 72 -0.51 12.16 -7.17
CA CYS A 72 0.36 12.92 -6.26
C CYS A 72 0.67 14.31 -6.81
N VAL A 73 0.93 14.44 -8.12
CA VAL A 73 1.15 15.72 -8.78
C VAL A 73 -0.10 16.60 -8.68
N VAL A 74 -1.29 16.06 -8.97
CA VAL A 74 -2.56 16.79 -8.88
C VAL A 74 -2.85 17.25 -7.45
N LEU A 75 -2.60 16.40 -6.45
CA LEU A 75 -2.89 16.68 -5.04
C LEU A 75 -1.76 17.46 -4.32
N GLY A 76 -0.63 17.68 -4.98
CA GLY A 76 0.56 18.28 -4.36
C GLY A 76 1.12 17.46 -3.20
N LYS A 77 1.07 16.12 -3.30
CA LYS A 77 1.51 15.20 -2.24
C LYS A 77 2.91 14.65 -2.53
N PRO A 78 3.81 14.59 -1.53
CA PRO A 78 5.08 13.91 -1.68
C PRO A 78 4.86 12.40 -1.92
N LEU A 79 5.58 11.88 -2.93
CA LEU A 79 5.57 10.48 -3.31
C LEU A 79 6.93 9.85 -3.03
N VAL A 80 6.93 8.73 -2.29
CA VAL A 80 8.07 7.82 -2.17
C VAL A 80 7.69 6.52 -2.86
N PHE A 81 8.50 6.03 -3.80
CA PHE A 81 8.23 4.75 -4.48
C PHE A 81 9.45 3.85 -4.46
N GLY A 82 9.21 2.54 -4.48
CA GLY A 82 10.24 1.52 -4.66
C GLY A 82 9.78 0.45 -5.63
N ALA A 83 10.72 -0.10 -6.39
CA ALA A 83 10.49 -1.25 -7.25
C ALA A 83 11.69 -2.19 -7.12
N ALA A 84 11.50 -3.49 -7.30
CA ALA A 84 12.61 -4.43 -7.27
C ALA A 84 12.37 -5.54 -8.30
N VAL A 85 13.43 -5.89 -9.03
CA VAL A 85 13.43 -7.00 -10.00
C VAL A 85 14.72 -7.79 -9.84
N GLY A 86 14.60 -9.04 -9.37
CA GLY A 86 15.75 -9.90 -9.13
C GLY A 86 16.70 -9.32 -8.07
N LEU A 87 17.85 -8.80 -8.51
CA LEU A 87 18.89 -8.22 -7.66
C LEU A 87 18.96 -6.68 -7.74
N GLU A 88 18.09 -6.05 -8.55
CA GLU A 88 18.05 -4.61 -8.76
C GLU A 88 16.84 -3.97 -8.08
N GLY A 89 16.98 -2.72 -7.62
CA GLY A 89 15.90 -1.92 -7.02
C GLY A 89 16.26 -0.45 -6.84
#